data_AF-A0A960N4I6-F1
#
_entry.id   AF-A0A960N4I6-F1
#
_cell.length_a   1.000
_cell.length_b   1.000
_cell.length_c   1.000
_cell.angle_alpha   90.00
_cell.angle_beta   90.00
_cell.angle_gamma   90.00
#
_symmetry.space_group_name_H-M   'P 1'
#
loop_
_entity.id
_entity.type
_entity.pdbx_description
1 polymer ?
#
loop_
_entity_poly.entity_id
_entity_poly.type
_entity_poly.pdbx_seq_one_letter_code
_entity_poly.pdbx_strand_id
1 'polypeptide(L)'
;MSDQNKGRVDDLNGDGSHDYRDLTVLSERIYRISDTDGDGKADRMETYAEGFSTEVTGIAAGVLFHQGDVYSTIAPDVWKLRDTDGDGKADRREVFVHGFGMHIAYAGHDMHGLTVGPDGRIYWSIGDKGVRVTTKEGRDIRYPFEGAVLRCEPDGSHFEVFAHGLRNVQEIDFDAHGNCFGVDNDSDKPGEMERFVYIVNQMDAGWRATWQYRGADFNPWMDEGLSVPWHEGQPAYVTPTLKNYVNGPAGFAWNPGTALGEPYRDYFFLTSAPNGQQYAFQAKENGASFEMANDHQIGTGIPLVGINFGPDGALYGVDWGGGYPLNQKGAVWRIDIPSEAGSEIRKDTQEKIQADYAALTEKTLTEWLGHADRRVRQKAQFELAKRGAFETLAAISEDPAASPLARIHALWGLGQLTRYREEANWKPLLARLSDSDPEIRAQAAKMLGDGFAASVAMSPAEFPNQQGQVDDRTLLSRQLAPLLNDANDRVRFHAALALGNLGIPDSTKPLIAMLETVKPGQTYLRHAAIAGLTGCAETAELVSLAKHDSEWVRAAAVVALRRREDPAVAEFLKDR
;
A
#
# COMPACT_ATOMS: atom_id res chain seq x y z
N MET A 1 4.76 31.81 31.16
CA MET A 1 4.84 30.45 30.58
C MET A 1 6.28 30.06 30.32
N SER A 2 7.11 30.93 29.71
CA SER A 2 8.55 30.70 29.49
C SER A 2 9.29 30.08 30.70
N ASP A 3 9.27 30.72 31.89
CA ASP A 3 9.95 30.17 33.09
C ASP A 3 9.46 28.77 33.50
N GLN A 4 8.19 28.44 33.25
CA GLN A 4 7.62 27.12 33.55
C GLN A 4 8.07 26.05 32.53
N ASN A 5 8.39 26.47 31.31
CA ASN A 5 8.79 25.60 30.19
C ASN A 5 10.29 25.37 30.10
N LYS A 6 11.11 26.16 30.81
CA LYS A 6 12.58 26.08 30.78
C LYS A 6 13.16 24.69 31.07
N GLY A 7 12.43 23.84 31.79
CA GLY A 7 12.83 22.44 32.04
C GLY A 7 12.33 21.43 31.00
N ARG A 8 11.61 21.87 29.96
CA ARG A 8 10.95 21.02 28.96
C ARG A 8 11.39 21.33 27.53
N VAL A 9 11.72 22.58 27.23
CA VAL A 9 12.09 23.04 25.89
C VAL A 9 13.27 23.99 26.04
N ASP A 10 14.33 23.74 25.29
CA ASP A 10 15.48 24.65 25.20
C ASP A 10 15.11 25.91 24.40
N ASP A 11 15.74 27.05 24.70
CA ASP A 11 15.59 28.30 23.92
C ASP A 11 16.40 28.14 22.61
N LEU A 12 15.78 27.49 21.62
CA LEU A 12 16.41 27.11 20.37
C LEU A 12 16.48 28.29 19.40
N ASN A 13 15.58 29.27 19.53
CA ASN A 13 15.56 30.45 18.66
C ASN A 13 16.38 31.63 19.24
N GLY A 14 16.77 31.58 20.52
CA GLY A 14 17.61 32.56 21.20
C GLY A 14 16.87 33.84 21.60
N ASP A 15 15.54 33.83 21.69
CA ASP A 15 14.73 35.00 22.02
C ASP A 15 14.50 35.20 23.54
N GLY A 16 14.98 34.26 24.36
CA GLY A 16 14.84 34.26 25.82
C GLY A 16 13.48 33.75 26.33
N SER A 17 12.58 33.36 25.43
CA SER A 17 11.33 32.66 25.72
C SER A 17 11.49 31.17 25.49
N HIS A 18 10.96 30.34 26.38
CA HIS A 18 10.84 28.90 26.17
C HIS A 18 9.38 28.60 25.79
N ASP A 19 9.07 28.59 24.50
CA ASP A 19 7.71 28.39 24.00
C ASP A 19 7.63 27.57 22.70
N TYR A 20 6.46 27.52 22.09
CA TYR A 20 6.25 26.65 20.92
C TYR A 20 7.09 27.07 19.72
N ARG A 21 7.59 28.32 19.66
CA ARG A 21 8.45 28.80 18.57
C ARG A 21 9.79 28.08 18.55
N ASP A 22 10.27 27.60 19.70
CA ASP A 22 11.47 26.77 19.77
C ASP A 22 11.29 25.44 19.03
N LEU A 23 10.06 24.91 18.99
CA LEU A 23 9.72 23.70 18.25
C LEU A 23 9.70 23.91 16.72
N THR A 24 9.76 25.17 16.26
CA THR A 24 9.68 25.56 14.84
C THR A 24 11.02 25.94 14.23
N VAL A 25 12.11 25.84 14.99
CA VAL A 25 13.48 26.19 14.53
C VAL A 25 14.01 25.18 13.51
N LEU A 26 13.69 23.90 13.70
CA LEU A 26 14.02 22.85 12.75
C LEU A 26 12.96 22.80 11.65
N SER A 27 13.41 22.69 10.41
CA SER A 27 12.56 22.54 9.24
C SER A 27 12.99 21.32 8.45
N GLU A 28 11.99 20.60 7.94
CA GLU A 28 12.23 19.57 6.93
C GLU A 28 12.60 20.22 5.58
N ARG A 29 13.33 19.47 4.75
CA ARG A 29 13.80 19.90 3.43
C ARG A 29 13.76 18.77 2.43
N ILE A 30 13.44 19.11 1.19
CA ILE A 30 13.51 18.22 0.05
C ILE A 30 14.65 18.72 -0.83
N TYR A 31 15.59 17.83 -1.16
CA TYR A 31 16.73 18.15 -2.00
C TYR A 31 16.63 17.46 -3.36
N ARG A 32 17.06 18.17 -4.39
CA ARG A 32 17.42 17.60 -5.69
C ARG A 32 18.92 17.36 -5.71
N ILE A 33 19.32 16.12 -5.93
CA ILE A 33 20.71 15.71 -6.03
C ILE A 33 20.97 15.32 -7.49
N SER A 34 22.08 15.75 -8.07
CA SER A 34 22.41 15.50 -9.47
C SER A 34 23.89 15.19 -9.63
N ASP A 35 24.16 14.29 -10.58
CA ASP A 35 25.47 13.97 -11.14
C ASP A 35 25.48 14.58 -12.55
N THR A 36 26.16 15.72 -12.73
CA THR A 36 26.10 16.48 -13.99
C THR A 36 27.13 16.07 -15.03
N ASP A 37 28.16 15.32 -14.63
CA ASP A 37 29.20 14.80 -15.53
C ASP A 37 29.06 13.30 -15.83
N GLY A 38 28.19 12.59 -15.11
CA GLY A 38 27.86 11.18 -15.32
C GLY A 38 28.93 10.22 -14.79
N ASP A 39 29.79 10.66 -13.86
CA ASP A 39 30.84 9.82 -13.28
C ASP A 39 30.33 8.84 -12.20
N GLY A 40 29.04 8.92 -11.85
CA GLY A 40 28.38 8.12 -10.83
C GLY A 40 28.41 8.74 -9.44
N LYS A 41 28.90 9.97 -9.28
CA LYS A 41 28.91 10.73 -8.03
C LYS A 41 28.16 12.04 -8.22
N ALA A 42 27.29 12.34 -7.27
CA ALA A 42 26.60 13.62 -7.28
C ALA A 42 27.59 14.78 -7.06
N ASP A 43 27.51 15.80 -7.91
CA ASP A 43 28.32 17.01 -7.88
C ASP A 43 27.49 18.26 -7.56
N ARG A 44 26.14 18.13 -7.54
CA ARG A 44 25.21 19.21 -7.24
C ARG A 44 24.12 18.76 -6.27
N MET A 45 23.86 19.58 -5.26
CA MET A 45 22.78 19.41 -4.29
C MET A 45 22.05 20.74 -4.13
N GLU A 46 20.75 20.75 -4.39
CA GLU A 46 19.93 21.96 -4.36
C GLU A 46 18.68 21.73 -3.54
N THR A 47 18.26 22.76 -2.82
CA THR A 47 16.99 22.72 -2.09
C THR A 47 15.85 22.88 -3.08
N TYR A 48 15.02 21.85 -3.21
CA TYR A 48 13.82 21.85 -4.04
C TYR A 48 12.65 22.52 -3.30
N ALA A 49 12.48 22.19 -2.01
CA ALA A 49 11.49 22.80 -1.13
C ALA A 49 11.93 22.76 0.34
N GLU A 50 11.56 23.78 1.11
CA GLU A 50 11.83 23.88 2.55
C GLU A 50 10.77 24.73 3.28
N GLY A 51 10.95 24.93 4.59
CA GLY A 51 10.02 25.71 5.41
C GLY A 51 8.82 24.91 5.89
N PHE A 52 9.02 23.62 6.18
CA PHE A 52 8.04 22.76 6.84
C PHE A 52 8.45 22.66 8.32
N SER A 53 7.88 23.54 9.16
CA SER A 53 8.37 23.74 10.52
C SER A 53 7.30 24.24 11.49
N THR A 54 6.06 23.77 11.35
CA THR A 54 5.00 24.08 12.33
C THR A 54 5.22 23.28 13.62
N GLU A 55 4.56 23.69 14.70
CA GLU A 55 4.65 23.04 16.01
C GLU A 55 4.15 21.58 16.05
N VAL A 56 3.47 21.14 14.99
CA VAL A 56 2.98 19.77 14.81
C VAL A 56 3.63 19.05 13.62
N THR A 57 4.63 19.67 12.98
CA THR A 57 5.32 19.07 11.85
C THR A 57 6.09 17.83 12.28
N GLY A 58 5.79 16.69 11.65
CA GLY A 58 6.54 15.44 11.79
C GLY A 58 7.72 15.35 10.82
N ILE A 59 8.46 14.25 10.91
CA ILE A 59 9.64 14.00 10.07
C ILE A 59 9.20 13.83 8.61
N ALA A 60 9.94 14.43 7.67
CA ALA A 60 9.77 14.17 6.25
C ALA A 60 10.40 12.81 5.91
N ALA A 61 9.56 11.79 5.72
CA ALA A 61 10.03 10.41 5.57
C ALA A 61 9.64 9.74 4.26
N GLY A 62 9.15 10.51 3.28
CA GLY A 62 8.81 10.01 1.96
C GLY A 62 8.84 11.12 0.91
N VAL A 63 9.30 10.76 -0.28
CA VAL A 63 9.35 11.64 -1.46
C VAL A 63 9.08 10.83 -2.72
N LEU A 64 8.19 11.33 -3.58
CA LEU A 64 7.80 10.68 -4.82
C LEU A 64 7.63 11.71 -5.93
N PHE A 65 8.34 11.52 -7.04
CA PHE A 65 8.08 12.26 -8.27
C PHE A 65 7.09 11.50 -9.16
N HIS A 66 5.97 12.12 -9.52
CA HIS A 66 4.98 11.55 -10.43
C HIS A 66 4.31 12.63 -11.29
N GLN A 67 4.33 12.46 -12.62
CA GLN A 67 3.68 13.35 -13.60
C GLN A 67 3.99 14.86 -13.42
N GLY A 68 5.23 15.16 -13.04
CA GLY A 68 5.72 16.53 -12.84
C GLY A 68 5.41 17.13 -11.48
N ASP A 69 4.74 16.39 -10.60
CA ASP A 69 4.53 16.76 -9.21
C ASP A 69 5.48 15.99 -8.29
N VAL A 70 5.93 16.62 -7.22
CA VAL A 70 6.67 15.99 -6.12
C VAL A 70 5.76 15.89 -4.91
N TYR A 71 5.45 14.67 -4.51
CA TYR A 71 4.70 14.37 -3.30
C TYR A 71 5.67 14.13 -2.15
N SER A 72 5.34 14.62 -0.95
CA SER A 72 6.15 14.35 0.24
C SER A 72 5.29 14.14 1.47
N THR A 73 5.64 13.12 2.26
CA THR A 73 4.97 12.82 3.51
C THR A 73 5.60 13.58 4.67
N ILE A 74 4.90 14.60 5.16
CA ILE A 74 5.38 15.46 6.25
C ILE A 74 4.19 15.72 7.18
N ALA A 75 3.97 14.85 8.16
CA ALA A 75 2.81 14.92 9.04
C ALA A 75 2.62 16.34 9.61
N PRO A 76 1.38 16.86 9.70
CA PRO A 76 0.10 16.18 9.48
C PRO A 76 -0.35 16.11 8.02
N ASP A 77 0.51 16.50 7.07
CA ASP A 77 0.16 16.73 5.67
C ASP A 77 0.94 15.82 4.70
N VAL A 78 0.26 15.30 3.69
CA VAL A 78 0.92 14.94 2.44
C VAL A 78 0.97 16.20 1.59
N TRP A 79 2.16 16.61 1.19
CA TRP A 79 2.36 17.77 0.32
C TRP A 79 2.39 17.36 -1.15
N LYS A 80 1.83 18.20 -2.01
CA LYS A 80 1.99 18.15 -3.47
C LYS A 80 2.66 19.43 -3.93
N LEU A 81 3.84 19.28 -4.51
CA LEU A 81 4.74 20.36 -4.88
C LEU A 81 4.99 20.34 -6.38
N ARG A 82 5.13 21.51 -7.02
CA ARG A 82 5.47 21.59 -8.44
C ARG A 82 6.41 22.74 -8.73
N ASP A 83 7.36 22.45 -9.62
CA ASP A 83 8.19 23.42 -10.32
C ASP A 83 7.51 23.70 -11.68
N THR A 84 7.00 24.91 -11.85
CA THR A 84 6.22 25.31 -13.05
C THR A 84 7.03 26.13 -14.04
N ASP A 85 8.19 26.67 -13.64
CA ASP A 85 9.06 27.49 -14.49
C ASP A 85 10.38 26.80 -14.88
N GLY A 86 10.68 25.64 -14.27
CA GLY A 86 11.83 24.80 -14.58
C GLY A 86 13.14 25.25 -13.92
N ASP A 87 13.08 26.11 -12.89
CA ASP A 87 14.28 26.59 -12.20
C ASP A 87 14.89 25.56 -11.21
N GLY A 88 14.23 24.42 -11.02
CA GLY A 88 14.64 23.36 -10.12
C GLY A 88 14.11 23.49 -8.69
N LYS A 89 13.15 24.40 -8.44
CA LYS A 89 12.52 24.62 -7.13
C LYS A 89 10.99 24.59 -7.25
N ALA A 90 10.33 24.15 -6.17
CA ALA A 90 8.88 24.19 -6.14
C ALA A 90 8.36 25.62 -5.94
N ASP A 91 7.63 26.15 -6.92
CA ASP A 91 6.88 27.41 -6.80
C ASP A 91 5.41 27.21 -6.39
N ARG A 92 4.84 26.02 -6.65
CA ARG A 92 3.48 25.66 -6.26
C ARG A 92 3.52 24.67 -5.11
N ARG A 93 2.80 24.98 -4.03
CA ARG A 93 2.67 24.13 -2.83
C ARG A 93 1.20 23.94 -2.50
N GLU A 94 0.78 22.69 -2.36
CA GLU A 94 -0.59 22.29 -2.05
C GLU A 94 -0.56 21.24 -0.94
N VAL A 95 -1.42 21.40 0.07
CA VAL A 95 -1.73 20.31 1.01
C VAL A 95 -2.60 19.31 0.24
N PHE A 96 -2.04 18.17 -0.10
CA PHE A 96 -2.69 17.14 -0.90
C PHE A 96 -3.72 16.36 -0.09
N VAL A 97 -3.31 15.91 1.10
CA VAL A 97 -4.17 15.25 2.10
C VAL A 97 -3.73 15.68 3.48
N HIS A 98 -4.68 16.04 4.35
CA HIS A 98 -4.45 16.46 5.72
C HIS A 98 -5.09 15.49 6.71
N GLY A 99 -4.45 15.24 7.84
CA GLY A 99 -5.10 14.53 8.97
C GLY A 99 -4.28 13.42 9.61
N PHE A 100 -2.96 13.52 9.60
CA PHE A 100 -2.07 12.45 10.10
C PHE A 100 -1.32 12.88 11.36
N GLY A 101 -0.81 11.92 12.13
CA GLY A 101 0.08 12.26 13.25
C GLY A 101 -0.65 12.84 14.47
N MET A 102 -1.97 12.62 14.61
CA MET A 102 -2.85 13.33 15.55
C MET A 102 -2.61 13.01 17.04
N HIS A 103 -1.72 12.08 17.38
CA HIS A 103 -1.30 11.84 18.76
C HIS A 103 0.21 11.60 18.87
N ILE A 104 0.72 11.84 20.08
CA ILE A 104 2.12 11.60 20.42
C ILE A 104 2.33 10.09 20.57
N ALA A 105 3.16 9.52 19.69
CA ALA A 105 3.68 8.16 19.78
C ALA A 105 5.21 8.21 19.70
N TYR A 106 5.86 7.05 19.50
CA TYR A 106 7.29 7.00 19.24
C TYR A 106 7.69 7.92 18.07
N ALA A 107 8.81 8.63 18.23
CA ALA A 107 9.40 9.40 17.14
C ALA A 107 9.77 8.47 15.98
N GLY A 108 9.53 8.88 14.74
CA GLY A 108 9.81 8.08 13.54
C GLY A 108 8.65 7.20 13.07
N HIS A 109 7.56 7.03 13.85
CA HIS A 109 6.33 6.38 13.37
C HIS A 109 5.45 7.37 12.57
N ASP A 110 6.09 8.14 11.69
CA ASP A 110 5.47 9.14 10.85
C ASP A 110 4.92 8.52 9.56
N MET A 111 4.68 9.35 8.55
CA MET A 111 4.19 8.90 7.25
C MET A 111 5.35 8.59 6.31
N HIS A 112 5.28 7.46 5.62
CA HIS A 112 6.39 6.92 4.83
C HIS A 112 5.91 6.36 3.48
N GLY A 113 6.81 5.73 2.72
CA GLY A 113 6.44 4.74 1.70
C GLY A 113 5.64 5.25 0.50
N LEU A 114 5.79 6.52 0.10
CA LEU A 114 5.11 7.07 -1.07
C LEU A 114 5.47 6.29 -2.35
N THR A 115 4.46 5.75 -3.03
CA THR A 115 4.64 5.05 -4.30
C THR A 115 3.39 5.16 -5.17
N VAL A 116 3.50 4.83 -6.46
CA VAL A 116 2.35 4.72 -7.36
C VAL A 116 2.05 3.25 -7.59
N GLY A 117 0.82 2.85 -7.25
CA GLY A 117 0.36 1.49 -7.45
C GLY A 117 0.18 1.15 -8.93
N PRO A 118 0.11 -0.15 -9.28
CA PRO A 118 -0.16 -0.61 -10.65
C PRO A 118 -1.52 -0.13 -11.19
N ASP A 119 -2.44 0.24 -10.30
CA ASP A 119 -3.75 0.79 -10.58
C ASP A 119 -3.74 2.32 -10.83
N GLY A 120 -2.57 2.98 -10.80
CA GLY A 120 -2.42 4.42 -11.03
C GLY A 120 -2.75 5.31 -9.83
N ARG A 121 -3.04 4.74 -8.66
CA ARG A 121 -3.29 5.48 -7.42
C ARG A 121 -1.98 5.77 -6.70
N ILE A 122 -1.98 6.83 -5.90
CA ILE A 122 -0.86 7.16 -5.00
C ILE A 122 -1.10 6.43 -3.68
N TYR A 123 -0.10 5.69 -3.23
CA TYR A 123 -0.08 4.96 -1.97
C TYR A 123 0.97 5.54 -1.03
N TRP A 124 0.72 5.46 0.27
CA TRP A 124 1.68 5.75 1.33
C TRP A 124 1.28 5.02 2.61
N SER A 125 2.17 4.99 3.59
CA SER A 125 1.87 4.46 4.91
C SER A 125 1.90 5.56 5.97
N ILE A 126 1.26 5.29 7.10
CA ILE A 126 1.40 6.02 8.35
C ILE A 126 1.67 5.01 9.45
N GLY A 127 2.63 5.33 10.32
CA GLY A 127 2.83 4.58 11.55
C GLY A 127 1.65 4.71 12.51
N ASP A 128 1.78 4.18 13.71
CA ASP A 128 0.68 4.04 14.65
C ASP A 128 0.21 5.33 15.31
N LYS A 129 0.73 6.49 14.87
CA LYS A 129 0.20 7.83 15.13
C LYS A 129 -1.20 8.08 14.53
N GLY A 130 -1.62 7.23 13.58
CA GLY A 130 -3.00 7.11 13.14
C GLY A 130 -3.50 8.16 12.14
N VAL A 131 -4.77 7.99 11.77
CA VAL A 131 -5.45 8.69 10.66
C VAL A 131 -6.71 9.40 11.17
N ARG A 132 -6.88 10.66 10.79
CA ARG A 132 -8.15 11.40 10.84
C ARG A 132 -8.29 12.32 9.63
N VAL A 133 -8.77 11.78 8.52
CA VAL A 133 -8.85 12.50 7.23
C VAL A 133 -10.30 12.83 6.92
N THR A 134 -10.57 14.09 6.57
CA THR A 134 -11.80 14.45 5.85
C THR A 134 -11.52 14.37 4.36
N THR A 135 -12.16 13.44 3.66
CA THR A 135 -11.94 13.24 2.21
C THR A 135 -12.49 14.41 1.40
N LYS A 136 -12.09 14.53 0.13
CA LYS A 136 -12.65 15.55 -0.78
C LYS A 136 -14.17 15.41 -0.97
N GLU A 137 -14.68 14.19 -0.82
CA GLU A 137 -16.10 13.85 -0.86
C GLU A 137 -16.81 14.11 0.49
N GLY A 138 -16.10 14.61 1.51
CA GLY A 138 -16.67 15.00 2.80
C GLY A 138 -16.81 13.88 3.84
N ARG A 139 -16.23 12.70 3.59
CA ARG A 139 -16.26 11.59 4.56
C ARG A 139 -15.20 11.79 5.64
N ASP A 140 -15.55 11.51 6.89
CA ASP A 140 -14.62 11.56 8.03
C ASP A 140 -14.12 10.14 8.34
N ILE A 141 -12.84 9.90 8.06
CA ILE A 141 -12.18 8.60 8.20
C ILE A 141 -11.29 8.62 9.43
N ARG A 142 -11.45 7.64 10.32
CA ARG A 142 -10.79 7.61 11.63
C ARG A 142 -10.20 6.25 11.93
N TYR A 143 -8.87 6.20 12.05
CA TYR A 143 -8.11 5.04 12.52
C TYR A 143 -7.07 5.51 13.54
N PRO A 144 -7.51 5.85 14.77
CA PRO A 144 -6.60 6.29 15.81
C PRO A 144 -5.83 5.08 16.38
N PHE A 145 -4.60 5.32 16.84
CA PHE A 145 -3.77 4.32 17.55
C PHE A 145 -3.41 3.09 16.72
N GLU A 146 -3.38 3.18 15.40
CA GLU A 146 -2.94 2.11 14.53
C GLU A 146 -2.33 2.68 13.25
N GLY A 147 -1.37 1.96 12.69
CA GLY A 147 -0.77 2.25 11.41
C GLY A 147 -1.64 1.76 10.26
N ALA A 148 -1.48 2.41 9.13
CA ALA A 148 -2.30 2.15 7.95
C ALA A 148 -1.50 2.32 6.66
N VAL A 149 -1.95 1.62 5.62
CA VAL A 149 -1.60 1.92 4.22
C VAL A 149 -2.80 2.60 3.58
N LEU A 150 -2.56 3.72 2.92
CA LEU A 150 -3.58 4.59 2.35
C LEU A 150 -3.41 4.65 0.84
N ARG A 151 -4.49 4.94 0.13
CA ARG A 151 -4.43 5.25 -1.30
C ARG A 151 -5.48 6.28 -1.72
N CYS A 152 -5.20 7.01 -2.80
CA CYS A 152 -6.18 7.88 -3.47
C CYS A 152 -5.80 8.08 -4.94
N GLU A 153 -6.70 8.63 -5.75
CA GLU A 153 -6.35 9.04 -7.12
C GLU A 153 -5.34 10.22 -7.08
N PRO A 154 -4.55 10.47 -8.14
CA PRO A 154 -3.52 11.53 -8.14
C PRO A 154 -4.03 12.96 -7.91
N ASP A 155 -5.34 13.18 -8.03
CA ASP A 155 -6.03 14.42 -7.70
C ASP A 155 -6.54 14.48 -6.25
N GLY A 156 -6.34 13.43 -5.45
CA GLY A 156 -6.74 13.32 -4.06
C GLY A 156 -8.20 12.86 -3.84
N SER A 157 -8.94 12.58 -4.90
CA SER A 157 -10.27 11.96 -4.82
C SER A 157 -10.18 10.47 -4.47
N HIS A 158 -11.31 9.90 -4.05
CA HIS A 158 -11.46 8.48 -3.72
C HIS A 158 -10.42 8.00 -2.70
N PHE A 159 -10.18 8.81 -1.67
CA PHE A 159 -9.31 8.43 -0.56
C PHE A 159 -9.85 7.18 0.16
N GLU A 160 -8.95 6.23 0.41
CA GLU A 160 -9.22 4.94 1.03
C GLU A 160 -8.11 4.61 2.05
N VAL A 161 -8.51 4.06 3.19
CA VAL A 161 -7.60 3.27 4.04
C VAL A 161 -7.58 1.86 3.46
N PHE A 162 -6.51 1.54 2.73
CA PHE A 162 -6.34 0.27 2.04
C PHE A 162 -6.14 -0.88 3.03
N ALA A 163 -5.35 -0.66 4.08
CA ALA A 163 -5.12 -1.61 5.17
C ALA A 163 -4.89 -0.85 6.48
N HIS A 164 -5.25 -1.45 7.62
CA HIS A 164 -5.02 -0.89 8.96
C HIS A 164 -4.58 -1.98 9.95
N GLY A 165 -4.41 -1.60 11.22
CA GLY A 165 -3.89 -2.50 12.26
C GLY A 165 -2.42 -2.87 12.04
N LEU A 166 -1.71 -2.09 11.22
CA LEU A 166 -0.25 -2.16 11.10
C LEU A 166 0.37 -1.31 12.21
N ARG A 167 1.69 -1.42 12.44
CA ARG A 167 2.39 -0.56 13.40
C ARG A 167 3.13 0.58 12.73
N ASN A 168 4.15 0.26 11.94
CA ASN A 168 5.01 1.20 11.25
C ASN A 168 5.71 0.49 10.09
N VAL A 169 4.94 0.17 9.04
CA VAL A 169 5.50 -0.27 7.74
C VAL A 169 6.08 0.97 7.08
N GLN A 170 7.40 1.09 7.04
CA GLN A 170 8.05 2.28 6.50
C GLN A 170 7.93 2.32 4.97
N GLU A 171 8.33 1.28 4.28
CA GLU A 171 8.23 1.22 2.83
C GLU A 171 7.35 0.04 2.38
N ILE A 172 6.60 0.28 1.30
CA ILE A 172 5.81 -0.72 0.60
C ILE A 172 6.20 -0.76 -0.86
N ASP A 173 6.11 -1.94 -1.48
CA ASP A 173 6.26 -2.07 -2.92
C ASP A 173 5.41 -3.22 -3.46
N PHE A 174 5.20 -3.23 -4.78
CA PHE A 174 4.38 -4.17 -5.50
C PHE A 174 5.23 -5.13 -6.33
N ASP A 175 4.90 -6.42 -6.29
CA ASP A 175 5.49 -7.38 -7.22
C ASP A 175 4.98 -7.16 -8.67
N ALA A 176 5.43 -8.02 -9.60
CA ALA A 176 5.03 -7.95 -11.00
C ALA A 176 3.51 -8.14 -11.25
N HIS A 177 2.77 -8.70 -10.29
CA HIS A 177 1.33 -8.96 -10.34
C HIS A 177 0.53 -7.99 -9.47
N GLY A 178 1.17 -6.94 -8.95
CA GLY A 178 0.49 -5.89 -8.19
C GLY A 178 0.05 -6.33 -6.79
N ASN A 179 0.74 -7.28 -6.20
CA ASN A 179 0.58 -7.68 -4.79
C ASN A 179 1.45 -6.76 -3.92
N CYS A 180 0.86 -6.13 -2.90
CA CYS A 180 1.52 -5.14 -2.05
C CYS A 180 2.19 -5.81 -0.85
N PHE A 181 3.46 -5.53 -0.62
CA PHE A 181 4.20 -6.07 0.52
C PHE A 181 4.95 -4.97 1.28
N GLY A 182 5.33 -5.28 2.51
CA GLY A 182 6.22 -4.48 3.32
C GLY A 182 6.72 -5.28 4.53
N VAL A 183 7.57 -4.65 5.34
CA VAL A 183 7.99 -5.21 6.64
C VAL A 183 7.60 -4.24 7.74
N ASP A 184 6.72 -4.70 8.63
CA ASP A 184 6.12 -3.92 9.70
C ASP A 184 6.95 -4.03 10.98
N ASN A 185 7.19 -2.91 11.65
CA ASN A 185 7.94 -2.90 12.90
C ASN A 185 7.17 -3.58 14.06
N ASP A 186 7.90 -4.00 15.09
CA ASP A 186 7.44 -4.79 16.26
C ASP A 186 7.07 -3.87 17.44
N SER A 187 6.62 -4.39 18.58
CA SER A 187 6.25 -3.58 19.75
C SER A 187 7.39 -3.24 20.71
N ASP A 188 8.64 -3.52 20.36
CA ASP A 188 9.82 -3.47 21.22
C ASP A 188 9.70 -4.34 22.49
N LYS A 189 8.85 -5.38 22.46
CA LYS A 189 8.67 -6.30 23.59
C LYS A 189 9.68 -7.46 23.52
N PRO A 190 10.18 -7.96 24.67
CA PRO A 190 11.09 -9.09 24.68
C PRO A 190 10.50 -10.32 23.97
N GLY A 191 11.24 -10.87 23.01
CA GLY A 191 10.86 -12.09 22.28
C GLY A 191 10.00 -11.85 21.03
N GLU A 192 9.70 -10.60 20.69
CA GLU A 192 9.05 -10.25 19.42
C GLU A 192 10.07 -10.05 18.29
N MET A 193 9.55 -10.00 17.07
CA MET A 193 10.26 -9.67 15.85
C MET A 193 9.31 -8.97 14.88
N GLU A 194 9.89 -8.19 13.99
CA GLU A 194 9.23 -7.48 12.91
C GLU A 194 8.61 -8.45 11.92
N ARG A 195 7.76 -7.93 11.03
CA ARG A 195 6.73 -8.76 10.36
C ARG A 195 6.73 -8.52 8.86
N PHE A 196 7.16 -9.50 8.08
CA PHE A 196 6.93 -9.46 6.63
C PHE A 196 5.46 -9.71 6.33
N VAL A 197 4.79 -8.74 5.72
CA VAL A 197 3.32 -8.72 5.54
C VAL A 197 2.93 -8.66 4.06
N TYR A 198 1.90 -9.43 3.68
CA TYR A 198 1.16 -9.22 2.44
C TYR A 198 -0.04 -8.32 2.75
N ILE A 199 0.02 -7.10 2.25
CA ILE A 199 -0.91 -6.02 2.58
C ILE A 199 -2.05 -6.05 1.56
N VAL A 200 -3.27 -6.26 2.04
CA VAL A 200 -4.46 -6.43 1.20
C VAL A 200 -5.57 -5.46 1.58
N ASN A 201 -6.50 -5.25 0.65
CA ASN A 201 -7.61 -4.32 0.83
C ASN A 201 -8.49 -4.72 2.03
N GLN A 202 -8.82 -3.77 2.92
CA GLN A 202 -9.61 -3.94 4.15
C GLN A 202 -8.97 -4.83 5.24
N MET A 203 -7.66 -5.06 5.14
CA MET A 203 -6.89 -5.80 6.14
C MET A 203 -6.93 -5.11 7.51
N ASP A 204 -7.10 -5.89 8.58
CA ASP A 204 -6.70 -5.52 9.95
C ASP A 204 -5.53 -6.44 10.34
N ALA A 205 -4.33 -5.88 10.48
CA ALA A 205 -3.12 -6.64 10.86
C ALA A 205 -2.97 -6.80 12.39
N GLY A 206 -3.97 -6.36 13.16
CA GLY A 206 -4.09 -6.59 14.59
C GLY A 206 -3.60 -5.43 15.45
N TRP A 207 -2.48 -4.77 15.14
CA TRP A 207 -1.80 -3.81 16.01
C TRP A 207 -2.71 -2.69 16.55
N ARG A 208 -2.52 -2.34 17.84
CA ARG A 208 -3.03 -1.11 18.44
C ARG A 208 -1.93 -0.49 19.33
N ALA A 209 -1.61 0.78 19.15
CA ALA A 209 -0.50 1.49 19.81
C ALA A 209 -0.52 1.36 21.34
N THR A 210 -1.72 1.27 21.93
CA THR A 210 -1.88 1.06 23.38
C THR A 210 -1.20 -0.20 23.91
N TRP A 211 -0.97 -1.22 23.07
CA TRP A 211 -0.31 -2.47 23.46
C TRP A 211 1.18 -2.29 23.74
N GLN A 212 1.84 -1.33 23.08
CA GLN A 212 3.25 -1.03 23.34
C GLN A 212 3.45 -0.62 24.80
N TYR A 213 2.54 0.21 25.32
CA TYR A 213 2.64 0.83 26.64
C TYR A 213 2.00 0.01 27.76
N ARG A 214 1.47 -1.18 27.46
CA ARG A 214 1.01 -2.12 28.50
C ARG A 214 2.19 -2.64 29.32
N GLY A 215 1.97 -2.77 30.63
CA GLY A 215 2.94 -3.32 31.58
C GLY A 215 3.17 -4.82 31.41
N ALA A 216 3.73 -5.46 32.43
CA ALA A 216 4.02 -6.90 32.42
C ALA A 216 2.79 -7.80 32.66
N ASP A 217 1.62 -7.21 32.91
CA ASP A 217 0.34 -7.92 32.93
C ASP A 217 -0.07 -8.33 31.50
N PHE A 218 -1.29 -8.86 31.36
CA PHE A 218 -1.85 -9.28 30.09
C PHE A 218 -1.72 -8.22 28.97
N ASN A 219 -1.06 -8.60 27.89
CA ASN A 219 -0.88 -7.85 26.66
C ASN A 219 -1.46 -8.65 25.48
N PRO A 220 -2.60 -8.22 24.89
CA PRO A 220 -3.21 -8.94 23.77
C PRO A 220 -2.24 -9.23 22.62
N TRP A 221 -1.35 -8.28 22.31
CA TRP A 221 -0.40 -8.42 21.22
C TRP A 221 0.52 -9.64 21.36
N MET A 222 1.03 -9.85 22.58
CA MET A 222 2.00 -10.89 22.88
C MET A 222 1.31 -12.18 23.35
N ASP A 223 0.36 -12.07 24.28
CA ASP A 223 -0.27 -13.21 24.96
C ASP A 223 -1.30 -13.94 24.08
N GLU A 224 -1.93 -13.25 23.12
CA GLU A 224 -2.81 -13.89 22.12
C GLU A 224 -2.09 -14.24 20.81
N GLY A 225 -0.76 -14.01 20.72
CA GLY A 225 0.03 -14.36 19.53
C GLY A 225 -0.35 -13.56 18.28
N LEU A 226 -0.57 -12.25 18.41
CA LEU A 226 -0.97 -11.41 17.26
C LEU A 226 0.22 -10.99 16.40
N SER A 227 1.43 -11.00 16.96
CA SER A 227 2.67 -10.63 16.27
C SER A 227 3.29 -11.74 15.42
N VAL A 228 2.78 -12.97 15.51
CA VAL A 228 3.39 -14.16 14.89
C VAL A 228 2.58 -14.67 13.70
N PRO A 229 3.18 -15.48 12.81
CA PRO A 229 2.44 -16.19 11.77
C PRO A 229 1.25 -16.97 12.33
N TRP A 230 0.32 -17.30 11.44
CA TRP A 230 -0.92 -17.98 11.82
C TRP A 230 -0.67 -19.18 12.75
N HIS A 231 -1.49 -19.28 13.80
CA HIS A 231 -1.60 -20.44 14.66
C HIS A 231 -3.08 -20.74 14.98
N GLU A 232 -3.35 -21.95 15.45
CA GLU A 232 -4.68 -22.32 15.92
C GLU A 232 -5.07 -21.49 17.15
N GLY A 233 -6.32 -21.01 17.18
CA GLY A 233 -6.84 -20.13 18.24
C GLY A 233 -6.58 -18.63 18.03
N GLN A 234 -5.85 -18.22 16.99
CA GLN A 234 -5.65 -16.80 16.68
C GLN A 234 -6.98 -16.11 16.33
N PRO A 235 -7.23 -14.87 16.81
CA PRO A 235 -8.48 -14.16 16.55
C PRO A 235 -8.83 -14.04 15.06
N ALA A 236 -10.10 -14.31 14.72
CA ALA A 236 -10.55 -14.40 13.34
C ALA A 236 -10.47 -13.07 12.55
N TYR A 237 -10.41 -11.93 13.24
CA TYR A 237 -10.34 -10.61 12.60
C TYR A 237 -8.96 -10.26 12.03
N VAL A 238 -7.91 -10.90 12.54
CA VAL A 238 -6.52 -10.60 12.16
C VAL A 238 -6.19 -11.26 10.83
N THR A 239 -5.53 -10.51 9.96
CA THR A 239 -4.78 -11.06 8.83
C THR A 239 -3.32 -11.16 9.27
N PRO A 240 -2.79 -12.37 9.51
CA PRO A 240 -1.51 -12.51 10.18
C PRO A 240 -0.34 -12.16 9.26
N THR A 241 0.79 -11.85 9.90
CA THR A 241 2.09 -11.75 9.22
C THR A 241 2.44 -13.05 8.50
N LEU A 242 3.16 -12.94 7.38
CA LEU A 242 3.65 -14.11 6.64
C LEU A 242 4.82 -14.76 7.37
N LYS A 243 5.71 -13.96 7.96
CA LYS A 243 6.93 -14.40 8.63
C LYS A 243 7.42 -13.32 9.60
N ASN A 244 7.81 -13.72 10.82
CA ASN A 244 8.63 -12.88 11.68
C ASN A 244 10.03 -12.71 11.07
N TYR A 245 10.48 -11.49 10.88
CA TYR A 245 11.61 -11.14 10.05
C TYR A 245 12.46 -10.00 10.64
N VAL A 246 13.52 -9.63 9.91
CA VAL A 246 14.62 -8.73 10.28
C VAL A 246 14.21 -7.53 11.12
N ASN A 247 14.96 -7.30 12.21
CA ASN A 247 14.74 -6.17 13.10
C ASN A 247 15.22 -4.82 12.55
N GLY A 248 14.43 -3.79 12.84
CA GLY A 248 14.61 -2.42 12.35
C GLY A 248 14.50 -2.28 10.84
N PRO A 249 13.45 -2.83 10.17
CA PRO A 249 13.25 -2.66 8.73
C PRO A 249 13.10 -1.17 8.39
N ALA A 250 13.80 -0.74 7.35
CA ALA A 250 13.79 0.65 6.89
C ALA A 250 13.44 0.74 5.40
N GLY A 251 14.43 0.65 4.51
CA GLY A 251 14.19 0.67 3.07
C GLY A 251 13.69 -0.67 2.53
N PHE A 252 12.73 -0.64 1.59
CA PHE A 252 12.09 -1.79 0.96
C PHE A 252 11.75 -1.52 -0.51
N ALA A 253 12.27 -2.34 -1.44
CA ALA A 253 12.01 -2.18 -2.87
C ALA A 253 11.96 -3.52 -3.62
N TRP A 254 11.12 -3.61 -4.64
CA TRP A 254 11.05 -4.75 -5.57
C TRP A 254 11.87 -4.48 -6.83
N ASN A 255 12.58 -5.50 -7.31
CA ASN A 255 13.29 -5.42 -8.58
C ASN A 255 12.32 -5.11 -9.73
N PRO A 256 12.50 -4.01 -10.48
CA PRO A 256 11.59 -3.64 -11.54
C PRO A 256 11.62 -4.59 -12.75
N GLY A 257 12.58 -5.51 -12.84
CA GLY A 257 12.64 -6.61 -13.81
C GLY A 257 13.97 -6.69 -14.57
N THR A 258 14.62 -5.54 -14.80
CA THR A 258 15.90 -5.44 -15.53
C THR A 258 17.06 -4.90 -14.68
N ALA A 259 16.80 -4.58 -13.40
CA ALA A 259 17.81 -4.08 -12.47
C ALA A 259 18.67 -5.23 -11.90
N LEU A 260 19.92 -4.94 -11.56
CA LEU A 260 20.89 -5.85 -10.90
C LEU A 260 21.13 -7.23 -11.57
N GLY A 261 20.55 -7.51 -12.74
CA GLY A 261 20.75 -8.75 -13.50
C GLY A 261 19.82 -9.91 -13.13
N GLU A 262 19.93 -10.99 -13.91
CA GLU A 262 19.05 -12.17 -13.82
C GLU A 262 18.97 -12.82 -12.43
N PRO A 263 20.06 -12.98 -11.64
CA PRO A 263 20.00 -13.64 -10.34
C PRO A 263 19.07 -12.96 -9.33
N TYR A 264 18.81 -11.66 -9.49
CA TYR A 264 17.97 -10.87 -8.61
C TYR A 264 16.64 -10.47 -9.26
N ARG A 265 16.27 -11.07 -10.39
CA ARG A 265 14.93 -10.89 -10.95
C ARG A 265 13.89 -11.45 -9.98
N ASP A 266 12.79 -10.72 -9.83
CA ASP A 266 11.68 -11.08 -8.94
C ASP A 266 12.08 -11.19 -7.46
N TYR A 267 12.96 -10.30 -6.99
CA TYR A 267 13.33 -10.16 -5.58
C TYR A 267 12.83 -8.85 -4.97
N PHE A 268 12.39 -8.93 -3.72
CA PHE A 268 12.35 -7.80 -2.80
C PHE A 268 13.73 -7.61 -2.17
N PHE A 269 14.06 -6.36 -1.90
CA PHE A 269 15.23 -5.91 -1.19
C PHE A 269 14.77 -5.24 0.09
N LEU A 270 15.41 -5.57 1.21
CA LEU A 270 15.16 -4.97 2.51
C LEU A 270 16.47 -4.47 3.10
N THR A 271 16.43 -3.29 3.71
CA THR A 271 17.52 -2.77 4.53
C THR A 271 17.03 -2.59 5.96
N SER A 272 17.96 -2.66 6.90
CA SER A 272 17.64 -2.45 8.31
C SER A 272 18.57 -1.43 8.97
N ALA A 273 17.96 -0.59 9.79
CA ALA A 273 18.61 0.47 10.55
C ALA A 273 18.26 0.34 12.04
N PRO A 274 19.21 0.57 12.96
CA PRO A 274 20.57 1.06 12.73
C PRO A 274 21.62 -0.04 12.49
N ASN A 275 21.23 -1.32 12.42
CA ASN A 275 22.19 -2.43 12.34
C ASN A 275 22.92 -2.55 10.98
N GLY A 276 22.41 -1.90 9.94
CA GLY A 276 23.02 -1.82 8.61
C GLY A 276 23.02 -3.11 7.81
N GLN A 277 22.12 -4.05 8.11
CA GLN A 277 21.98 -5.29 7.34
C GLN A 277 21.11 -5.07 6.10
N GLN A 278 21.39 -5.85 5.06
CA GLN A 278 20.73 -5.74 3.75
C GLN A 278 20.40 -7.15 3.25
N TYR A 279 19.17 -7.37 2.83
CA TYR A 279 18.63 -8.67 2.48
C TYR A 279 17.95 -8.64 1.11
N ALA A 280 17.89 -9.81 0.48
CA ALA A 280 17.04 -10.05 -0.67
C ALA A 280 16.24 -11.34 -0.44
N PHE A 281 14.96 -11.33 -0.81
CA PHE A 281 14.09 -12.51 -0.78
C PHE A 281 13.01 -12.44 -1.86
N GLN A 282 12.33 -13.55 -2.11
CA GLN A 282 11.18 -13.63 -3.00
C GLN A 282 9.91 -13.92 -2.22
N ALA A 283 8.75 -13.47 -2.71
CA ALA A 283 7.45 -13.89 -2.22
C ALA A 283 6.88 -14.91 -3.21
N LYS A 284 6.61 -16.13 -2.76
CA LYS A 284 6.07 -17.21 -3.58
C LYS A 284 4.62 -17.46 -3.21
N GLU A 285 3.76 -17.60 -4.21
CA GLU A 285 2.34 -17.83 -3.99
C GLU A 285 2.08 -19.12 -3.19
N ASN A 286 1.14 -19.03 -2.25
CA ASN A 286 0.65 -20.15 -1.45
C ASN A 286 -0.86 -19.98 -1.21
N GLY A 287 -1.67 -20.51 -2.14
CA GLY A 287 -3.12 -20.31 -2.15
C GLY A 287 -3.47 -18.84 -2.41
N ALA A 288 -4.29 -18.24 -1.52
CA ALA A 288 -4.60 -16.80 -1.54
C ALA A 288 -3.55 -15.94 -0.80
N SER A 289 -2.48 -16.54 -0.29
CA SER A 289 -1.41 -15.92 0.49
C SER A 289 -0.05 -16.14 -0.18
N PHE A 290 1.02 -15.84 0.53
CA PHE A 290 2.40 -16.03 0.10
C PHE A 290 3.27 -16.65 1.20
N GLU A 291 4.38 -17.25 0.78
CA GLU A 291 5.50 -17.65 1.63
C GLU A 291 6.78 -16.92 1.19
N MET A 292 7.63 -16.57 2.14
CA MET A 292 8.96 -16.04 1.82
C MET A 292 9.86 -17.18 1.32
N ALA A 293 10.55 -16.97 0.21
CA ALA A 293 11.48 -17.91 -0.40
C ALA A 293 12.83 -17.24 -0.71
N ASN A 294 13.89 -18.04 -0.78
CA ASN A 294 15.24 -17.61 -1.21
C ASN A 294 15.81 -16.39 -0.44
N ASP A 295 15.42 -16.25 0.82
CA ASP A 295 15.93 -15.25 1.77
C ASP A 295 17.45 -15.41 1.99
N HIS A 296 18.21 -14.35 1.73
CA HIS A 296 19.63 -14.29 2.02
C HIS A 296 20.11 -12.86 2.24
N GLN A 297 21.20 -12.71 3.00
CA GLN A 297 21.86 -11.43 3.21
C GLN A 297 22.71 -11.06 1.99
N ILE A 298 22.57 -9.82 1.51
CA ILE A 298 23.30 -9.29 0.34
C ILE A 298 24.37 -8.27 0.70
N GLY A 299 24.32 -7.72 1.91
CA GLY A 299 25.26 -6.69 2.35
C GLY A 299 25.13 -6.34 3.83
N THR A 300 26.16 -5.70 4.38
CA THR A 300 26.16 -5.15 5.73
C THR A 300 26.99 -3.86 5.80
N GLY A 301 26.79 -3.07 6.86
CA GLY A 301 27.72 -2.02 7.29
C GLY A 301 27.29 -0.58 7.02
N ILE A 302 26.22 -0.37 6.24
CA ILE A 302 25.63 0.96 6.02
C ILE A 302 24.16 0.89 6.45
N PRO A 303 23.74 1.65 7.48
CA PRO A 303 22.35 1.73 7.93
C PRO A 303 21.53 2.57 6.95
N LEU A 304 21.24 1.97 5.80
CA LEU A 304 20.37 2.57 4.79
C LEU A 304 18.94 2.64 5.34
N VAL A 305 18.33 3.83 5.25
CA VAL A 305 17.00 4.11 5.78
C VAL A 305 15.91 4.18 4.72
N GLY A 306 16.28 4.16 3.43
CA GLY A 306 15.37 4.08 2.30
C GLY A 306 16.13 3.63 1.05
N ILE A 307 15.46 2.91 0.15
CA ILE A 307 16.07 2.39 -1.09
C ILE A 307 15.13 2.50 -2.30
N ASN A 308 15.67 2.71 -3.49
CA ASN A 308 14.90 2.65 -4.74
C ASN A 308 15.80 2.41 -5.96
N PHE A 309 15.22 1.96 -7.07
CA PHE A 309 15.95 1.69 -8.31
C PHE A 309 16.02 2.89 -9.23
N GLY A 310 17.23 3.25 -9.65
CA GLY A 310 17.48 4.28 -10.66
C GLY A 310 17.09 3.83 -12.07
N PRO A 311 16.86 4.76 -13.02
CA PRO A 311 16.60 4.43 -14.42
C PRO A 311 17.73 3.63 -15.07
N ASP A 312 18.95 3.81 -14.58
CA ASP A 312 20.15 3.08 -14.98
C ASP A 312 20.12 1.61 -14.54
N GLY A 313 19.20 1.18 -13.66
CA GLY A 313 19.07 -0.18 -13.15
C GLY A 313 19.92 -0.49 -11.90
N ALA A 314 20.59 0.50 -11.31
CA ALA A 314 21.26 0.34 -10.01
C ALA A 314 20.26 0.55 -8.85
N LEU A 315 20.57 -0.03 -7.69
CA LEU A 315 19.84 0.21 -6.45
C LEU A 315 20.51 1.38 -5.71
N TYR A 316 19.73 2.39 -5.36
CA TYR A 316 20.18 3.53 -4.59
C TYR A 316 19.65 3.45 -3.17
N GLY A 317 20.43 3.87 -2.19
CA GLY A 317 20.01 3.96 -0.81
C GLY A 317 20.51 5.23 -0.13
N VAL A 318 19.83 5.67 0.92
CA VAL A 318 20.19 6.86 1.69
C VAL A 318 20.51 6.51 3.14
N ASP A 319 21.46 7.22 3.75
CA ASP A 319 21.77 7.10 5.18
C ASP A 319 21.79 8.44 5.93
N TRP A 320 21.91 8.36 7.25
CA TRP A 320 22.06 9.51 8.17
C TRP A 320 23.48 9.64 8.74
N GLY A 321 24.51 9.32 7.94
CA GLY A 321 25.89 9.43 8.39
C GLY A 321 26.24 8.47 9.54
N GLY A 322 25.63 7.28 9.55
CA GLY A 322 25.93 6.18 10.48
C GLY A 322 25.03 6.06 11.72
N GLY A 323 23.88 6.74 11.78
CA GLY A 323 22.87 6.51 12.83
C GLY A 323 21.91 7.68 13.05
N TYR A 324 21.39 7.82 14.28
CA TYR A 324 20.41 8.85 14.67
C TYR A 324 20.92 10.28 15.01
N PRO A 325 22.23 10.63 15.07
CA PRO A 325 22.59 12.00 15.45
C PRO A 325 22.23 12.99 14.33
N LEU A 326 21.50 14.06 14.67
CA LEU A 326 21.16 15.17 13.77
C LEU A 326 22.38 16.07 13.47
N ASN A 327 23.39 15.51 12.81
CA ASN A 327 24.70 16.13 12.60
C ASN A 327 24.87 16.75 11.21
N GLN A 328 23.79 16.85 10.43
CA GLN A 328 23.76 17.38 9.06
C GLN A 328 24.66 16.61 8.08
N LYS A 329 24.91 15.32 8.35
CA LYS A 329 25.60 14.39 7.44
C LYS A 329 24.65 13.32 6.95
N GLY A 330 24.94 12.82 5.77
CA GLY A 330 24.25 11.72 5.11
C GLY A 330 24.88 11.48 3.76
N ALA A 331 24.59 10.35 3.16
CA ALA A 331 25.06 10.00 1.82
C ALA A 331 23.97 9.30 1.02
N VAL A 332 24.04 9.50 -0.30
CA VAL A 332 23.34 8.65 -1.27
C VAL A 332 24.35 7.62 -1.76
N TRP A 333 24.01 6.35 -1.58
CA TRP A 333 24.81 5.20 -1.95
C TRP A 333 24.25 4.58 -3.22
N ARG A 334 25.14 4.22 -4.15
CA ARG A 334 24.81 3.43 -5.34
C ARG A 334 25.33 2.01 -5.15
N ILE A 335 24.44 1.03 -5.26
CA ILE A 335 24.68 -0.40 -5.15
C ILE A 335 24.39 -1.00 -6.53
N ASP A 336 25.39 -1.65 -7.13
CA ASP A 336 25.28 -2.17 -8.49
C ASP A 336 26.10 -3.45 -8.65
N ILE A 337 25.80 -4.21 -9.70
CA ILE A 337 26.60 -5.35 -10.14
C ILE A 337 27.48 -4.89 -11.30
N PRO A 338 28.82 -4.81 -11.15
CA PRO A 338 29.70 -4.25 -12.18
C PRO A 338 29.57 -4.90 -13.56
N SER A 339 29.28 -6.20 -13.63
CA SER A 339 29.08 -6.90 -14.91
C SER A 339 27.76 -6.58 -15.60
N GLU A 340 26.76 -6.10 -14.85
CA GLU A 340 25.44 -5.73 -15.38
C GLU A 340 25.37 -4.24 -15.71
N ALA A 341 26.25 -3.41 -15.14
CA ALA A 341 26.28 -1.98 -15.37
C ALA A 341 26.42 -1.67 -16.86
N GLY A 342 25.44 -0.93 -17.41
CA GLY A 342 25.43 -0.58 -18.83
C GLY A 342 25.15 -1.74 -19.78
N SER A 343 24.52 -2.83 -19.31
CA SER A 343 24.01 -3.87 -20.20
C SER A 343 23.00 -3.31 -21.20
N GLU A 344 22.86 -3.94 -22.37
CA GLU A 344 21.99 -3.43 -23.43
C GLU A 344 20.53 -3.28 -22.98
N ILE A 345 20.04 -4.22 -22.17
CA ILE A 345 18.68 -4.13 -21.60
C ILE A 345 18.53 -2.97 -20.61
N ARG A 346 19.59 -2.60 -19.85
CA ARG A 346 19.55 -1.46 -18.92
C ARG A 346 19.62 -0.14 -19.66
N LYS A 347 20.45 -0.02 -20.71
CA LYS A 347 20.45 1.16 -21.59
C LYS A 347 19.09 1.36 -22.24
N ASP A 348 18.54 0.30 -22.82
CA ASP A 348 17.21 0.30 -23.44
C ASP A 348 16.11 0.69 -22.43
N THR A 349 16.14 0.12 -21.22
CA THR A 349 15.22 0.47 -20.14
C THR A 349 15.35 1.95 -19.76
N GLN A 350 16.58 2.45 -19.57
CA GLN A 350 16.84 3.84 -19.20
C GLN A 350 16.29 4.81 -20.24
N GLU A 351 16.59 4.58 -21.51
CA GLU A 351 16.07 5.37 -22.63
C GLU A 351 14.53 5.36 -22.66
N LYS A 352 13.90 4.19 -22.52
CA LYS A 352 12.44 4.07 -22.49
C LYS A 352 11.80 4.71 -21.27
N ILE A 353 12.44 4.68 -20.11
CA ILE A 353 11.93 5.38 -18.91
C ILE A 353 11.99 6.90 -19.12
N GLN A 354 13.03 7.41 -19.78
CA GLN A 354 13.25 8.84 -20.00
C GLN A 354 12.52 9.42 -21.22
N ALA A 355 11.91 8.57 -22.05
CA ALA A 355 11.16 9.00 -23.23
C ALA A 355 9.98 9.94 -22.90
N ASP A 356 9.61 10.78 -23.85
CA ASP A 356 8.36 11.56 -23.80
C ASP A 356 7.18 10.70 -24.26
N TYR A 357 6.48 10.11 -23.30
CA TYR A 357 5.35 9.21 -23.56
C TYR A 357 4.20 9.91 -24.28
N ALA A 358 4.02 11.23 -24.11
CA ALA A 358 2.96 11.97 -24.80
C ALA A 358 3.20 12.03 -26.32
N ALA A 359 4.47 11.97 -26.76
CA ALA A 359 4.85 11.95 -28.17
C ALA A 359 4.82 10.55 -28.81
N LEU A 360 4.76 9.48 -28.02
CA LEU A 360 4.77 8.11 -28.54
C LEU A 360 3.45 7.72 -29.22
N THR A 361 3.53 6.85 -30.23
CA THR A 361 2.33 6.29 -30.87
C THR A 361 1.67 5.25 -29.97
N GLU A 362 0.36 5.06 -30.13
CA GLU A 362 -0.38 4.03 -29.39
C GLU A 362 0.14 2.61 -29.65
N LYS A 363 0.63 2.35 -30.87
CA LYS A 363 1.31 1.11 -31.24
C LYS A 363 2.56 0.88 -30.38
N THR A 364 3.41 1.90 -30.23
CA THR A 364 4.62 1.83 -29.40
C THR A 364 4.26 1.59 -27.93
N LEU A 365 3.25 2.30 -27.40
CA LEU A 365 2.79 2.11 -26.03
C LEU A 365 2.29 0.68 -25.79
N THR A 366 1.54 0.13 -26.75
CA THR A 366 1.05 -1.25 -26.72
C THR A 366 2.18 -2.26 -26.69
N GLU A 367 3.20 -2.10 -27.54
CA GLU A 367 4.40 -2.94 -27.54
C GLU A 367 5.13 -2.89 -26.17
N TRP A 368 5.16 -1.72 -25.53
CA TRP A 368 5.84 -1.51 -24.26
C TRP A 368 5.09 -2.04 -23.04
N LEU A 369 3.80 -2.38 -23.15
CA LEU A 369 3.09 -3.12 -22.09
C LEU A 369 3.70 -4.50 -21.82
N GLY A 370 4.41 -5.08 -22.79
CA GLY A 370 5.11 -6.35 -22.64
C GLY A 370 6.58 -6.23 -22.22
N HIS A 371 7.08 -5.02 -21.95
CA HIS A 371 8.48 -4.80 -21.63
C HIS A 371 8.91 -5.51 -20.34
N ALA A 372 10.19 -5.91 -20.23
CA ALA A 372 10.70 -6.64 -19.05
C ALA A 372 10.69 -5.79 -17.76
N ASP A 373 10.94 -4.49 -17.86
CA ASP A 373 10.89 -3.55 -16.73
C ASP A 373 9.48 -2.98 -16.48
N ARG A 374 8.98 -3.10 -15.24
CA ARG A 374 7.66 -2.65 -14.80
C ARG A 374 7.43 -1.15 -14.96
N ARG A 375 8.48 -0.33 -14.82
CA ARG A 375 8.37 1.14 -14.91
C ARG A 375 8.08 1.58 -16.33
N VAL A 376 8.62 0.87 -17.32
CA VAL A 376 8.26 1.06 -18.74
C VAL A 376 6.81 0.65 -18.98
N ARG A 377 6.41 -0.54 -18.50
CA ARG A 377 5.03 -1.04 -18.64
C ARG A 377 4.00 -0.10 -18.02
N GLN A 378 4.24 0.34 -16.77
CA GLN A 378 3.35 1.26 -16.05
C GLN A 378 3.24 2.62 -16.73
N LYS A 379 4.36 3.23 -17.17
CA LYS A 379 4.29 4.49 -17.92
C LYS A 379 3.49 4.36 -19.22
N ALA A 380 3.66 3.25 -19.94
CA ALA A 380 2.88 2.98 -21.15
C ALA A 380 1.38 2.81 -20.84
N GLN A 381 1.05 2.02 -19.81
CA GLN A 381 -0.32 1.83 -19.32
C GLN A 381 -0.97 3.15 -18.91
N PHE A 382 -0.28 3.96 -18.10
CA PHE A 382 -0.81 5.23 -17.60
C PHE A 382 -1.06 6.21 -18.73
N GLU A 383 -0.17 6.26 -19.72
CA GLU A 383 -0.38 7.09 -20.91
C GLU A 383 -1.56 6.60 -21.76
N LEU A 384 -1.71 5.28 -21.97
CA LEU A 384 -2.88 4.72 -22.67
C LEU A 384 -4.19 5.04 -21.94
N ALA A 385 -4.21 4.91 -20.61
CA ALA A 385 -5.36 5.29 -19.80
C ALA A 385 -5.65 6.80 -19.88
N LYS A 386 -4.62 7.65 -19.80
CA LYS A 386 -4.76 9.10 -19.95
C LYS A 386 -5.35 9.49 -21.31
N ARG A 387 -5.00 8.76 -22.38
CA ARG A 387 -5.55 8.95 -23.74
C ARG A 387 -6.96 8.42 -23.92
N GLY A 388 -7.51 7.68 -22.95
CA GLY A 388 -8.80 7.03 -23.12
C GLY A 388 -8.77 5.84 -24.08
N ALA A 389 -7.61 5.19 -24.29
CA ALA A 389 -7.38 4.13 -25.27
C ALA A 389 -8.02 2.78 -24.88
N PHE A 390 -9.33 2.81 -24.66
CA PHE A 390 -10.10 1.71 -24.09
C PHE A 390 -10.14 0.47 -24.98
N GLU A 391 -10.46 0.63 -26.26
CA GLU A 391 -10.53 -0.47 -27.23
C GLU A 391 -9.18 -1.18 -27.37
N THR A 392 -8.09 -0.42 -27.33
CA THR A 392 -6.73 -0.95 -27.44
C THR A 392 -6.35 -1.79 -26.22
N LEU A 393 -6.63 -1.29 -25.02
CA LEU A 393 -6.43 -2.06 -23.79
C LEU A 393 -7.33 -3.31 -23.75
N ALA A 394 -8.58 -3.20 -24.21
CA ALA A 394 -9.48 -4.35 -24.33
C ALA A 394 -8.90 -5.42 -25.27
N ALA A 395 -8.46 -5.04 -26.47
CA ALA A 395 -7.86 -5.94 -27.44
C ALA A 395 -6.60 -6.65 -26.89
N ILE A 396 -5.73 -5.94 -26.17
CA ILE A 396 -4.53 -6.53 -25.57
C ILE A 396 -4.90 -7.51 -24.45
N SER A 397 -5.89 -7.19 -23.63
CA SER A 397 -6.32 -8.07 -22.53
C SER A 397 -6.84 -9.43 -23.02
N GLU A 398 -7.35 -9.48 -24.26
CA GLU A 398 -7.90 -10.69 -24.86
C GLU A 398 -6.98 -11.45 -25.82
N ASP A 399 -5.89 -10.82 -26.26
CA ASP A 399 -4.96 -11.43 -27.19
C ASP A 399 -4.13 -12.54 -26.52
N PRO A 400 -4.31 -13.83 -26.90
CA PRO A 400 -3.50 -14.91 -26.36
C PRO A 400 -2.04 -14.88 -26.82
N ALA A 401 -1.69 -14.08 -27.84
CA ALA A 401 -0.32 -13.87 -28.27
C ALA A 401 0.41 -12.77 -27.47
N ALA A 402 -0.33 -11.92 -26.75
CA ALA A 402 0.27 -10.93 -25.85
C ALA A 402 0.92 -11.61 -24.64
N SER A 403 2.01 -11.05 -24.14
CA SER A 403 2.66 -11.58 -22.93
C SER A 403 1.72 -11.47 -21.72
N PRO A 404 1.78 -12.40 -20.74
CA PRO A 404 0.91 -12.36 -19.57
C PRO A 404 0.93 -11.00 -18.84
N LEU A 405 2.11 -10.39 -18.69
CA LEU A 405 2.24 -9.06 -18.09
C LEU A 405 1.60 -7.96 -18.95
N ALA A 406 1.70 -8.02 -20.28
CA ALA A 406 1.00 -7.04 -21.13
C ALA A 406 -0.52 -7.11 -20.94
N ARG A 407 -1.08 -8.33 -20.85
CA ARG A 407 -2.50 -8.56 -20.59
C ARG A 407 -2.91 -8.02 -19.21
N ILE A 408 -2.11 -8.26 -18.17
CA ILE A 408 -2.35 -7.74 -16.82
C ILE A 408 -2.32 -6.21 -16.78
N HIS A 409 -1.29 -5.58 -17.37
CA HIS A 409 -1.20 -4.12 -17.47
C HIS A 409 -2.37 -3.52 -18.27
N ALA A 410 -2.85 -4.23 -19.31
CA ALA A 410 -4.03 -3.82 -20.04
C ALA A 410 -5.29 -3.82 -19.15
N LEU A 411 -5.46 -4.83 -18.28
CA LEU A 411 -6.55 -4.90 -17.31
C LEU A 411 -6.48 -3.78 -16.26
N TRP A 412 -5.28 -3.47 -15.74
CA TRP A 412 -5.11 -2.32 -14.85
C TRP A 412 -5.41 -1.00 -15.56
N GLY A 413 -5.01 -0.88 -16.83
CA GLY A 413 -5.40 0.22 -17.72
C GLY A 413 -6.92 0.40 -17.83
N LEU A 414 -7.63 -0.69 -18.10
CA LEU A 414 -9.10 -0.72 -18.15
C LEU A 414 -9.73 -0.38 -16.81
N GLY A 415 -9.17 -0.88 -15.71
CA GLY A 415 -9.57 -0.55 -14.35
C GLY A 415 -9.50 0.96 -14.07
N GLN A 416 -8.38 1.60 -14.41
CA GLN A 416 -8.24 3.06 -14.33
C GLN A 416 -9.31 3.79 -15.14
N LEU A 417 -9.48 3.42 -16.42
CA LEU A 417 -10.48 4.04 -17.30
C LEU A 417 -11.91 3.89 -16.78
N THR A 418 -12.22 2.76 -16.16
CA THR A 418 -13.53 2.49 -15.58
C THR A 418 -13.82 3.40 -14.39
N ARG A 419 -12.81 3.79 -13.61
CA ARG A 419 -12.96 4.69 -12.45
C ARG A 419 -13.07 6.17 -12.82
N TYR A 420 -12.44 6.61 -13.91
CA TYR A 420 -12.37 8.03 -14.28
C TYR A 420 -13.49 8.50 -15.22
N ARG A 421 -14.26 7.59 -15.84
CA ARG A 421 -15.33 7.97 -16.77
C ARG A 421 -16.67 8.18 -16.06
N GLU A 422 -17.44 9.17 -16.53
CA GLU A 422 -18.82 9.38 -16.08
C GLU A 422 -19.71 8.16 -16.35
N GLU A 423 -19.49 7.47 -17.48
CA GLU A 423 -20.11 6.18 -17.80
C GLU A 423 -19.07 5.06 -17.76
N ALA A 424 -19.10 4.26 -16.69
CA ALA A 424 -18.19 3.14 -16.50
C ALA A 424 -18.48 2.00 -17.50
N ASN A 425 -17.54 1.68 -18.40
CA ASN A 425 -17.62 0.50 -19.25
C ASN A 425 -16.79 -0.65 -18.65
N TRP A 426 -17.44 -1.56 -17.93
CA TRP A 426 -16.81 -2.70 -17.29
C TRP A 426 -16.78 -3.97 -18.17
N LYS A 427 -17.38 -3.95 -19.37
CA LYS A 427 -17.60 -5.16 -20.19
C LYS A 427 -16.32 -5.93 -20.54
N PRO A 428 -15.19 -5.29 -20.93
CA PRO A 428 -13.96 -6.03 -21.20
C PRO A 428 -13.39 -6.72 -19.96
N LEU A 429 -13.47 -6.06 -18.80
CA LEU A 429 -13.08 -6.67 -17.52
C LEU A 429 -13.99 -7.87 -17.19
N LEU A 430 -15.30 -7.72 -17.35
CA LEU A 430 -16.25 -8.81 -17.11
C LEU A 430 -15.96 -10.02 -18.01
N ALA A 431 -15.68 -9.80 -19.30
CA ALA A 431 -15.37 -10.87 -20.24
C ALA A 431 -14.13 -11.70 -19.84
N ARG A 432 -13.23 -11.13 -19.02
CA ARG A 432 -12.04 -11.83 -18.53
C ARG A 432 -12.28 -12.67 -17.27
N LEU A 433 -13.46 -12.61 -16.64
CA LEU A 433 -13.81 -13.49 -15.52
C LEU A 433 -13.90 -14.97 -15.91
N SER A 434 -13.98 -15.30 -17.20
CA SER A 434 -13.98 -16.67 -17.72
C SER A 434 -12.70 -17.04 -18.47
N ASP A 435 -11.62 -16.26 -18.31
CA ASP A 435 -10.35 -16.56 -18.97
C ASP A 435 -9.74 -17.90 -18.50
N SER A 436 -9.02 -18.59 -19.37
CA SER A 436 -8.34 -19.84 -19.01
C SER A 436 -7.23 -19.62 -17.97
N ASP A 437 -6.59 -18.46 -18.00
CA ASP A 437 -5.54 -18.10 -17.05
C ASP A 437 -6.16 -17.62 -15.72
N PRO A 438 -5.92 -18.31 -14.59
CA PRO A 438 -6.45 -17.89 -13.29
C PRO A 438 -5.96 -16.50 -12.87
N GLU A 439 -4.75 -16.08 -13.26
CA GLU A 439 -4.25 -14.76 -12.88
C GLU A 439 -5.02 -13.65 -13.62
N ILE A 440 -5.39 -13.89 -14.88
CA ILE A 440 -6.26 -12.97 -15.64
C ILE A 440 -7.64 -12.86 -15.00
N ARG A 441 -8.23 -14.00 -14.55
CA ARG A 441 -9.50 -13.98 -13.81
C ARG A 441 -9.39 -13.20 -12.50
N ALA A 442 -8.31 -13.42 -11.74
CA ALA A 442 -8.05 -12.76 -10.47
C ALA A 442 -7.90 -11.24 -10.63
N GLN A 443 -7.11 -10.79 -11.61
CA GLN A 443 -6.93 -9.36 -11.90
C GLN A 443 -8.21 -8.70 -12.41
N ALA A 444 -9.00 -9.39 -13.25
CA ALA A 444 -10.29 -8.89 -13.69
C ALA A 444 -11.27 -8.71 -12.51
N ALA A 445 -11.36 -9.70 -11.61
CA ALA A 445 -12.18 -9.59 -10.39
C ALA A 445 -11.71 -8.44 -9.49
N LYS A 446 -10.39 -8.30 -9.28
CA LYS A 446 -9.78 -7.20 -8.52
C LYS A 446 -10.17 -5.83 -9.09
N MET A 447 -10.01 -5.63 -10.41
CA MET A 447 -10.31 -4.35 -11.05
C MET A 447 -11.81 -4.01 -11.05
N LEU A 448 -12.69 -5.01 -11.21
CA LEU A 448 -14.14 -4.80 -11.07
C LEU A 448 -14.51 -4.38 -9.65
N GLY A 449 -13.91 -4.99 -8.63
CA GLY A 449 -14.12 -4.64 -7.23
C GLY A 449 -13.58 -3.26 -6.85
N ASP A 450 -12.37 -2.93 -7.32
CA ASP A 450 -11.73 -1.65 -7.03
C ASP A 450 -12.49 -0.45 -7.62
N GLY A 451 -13.28 -0.66 -8.68
CA GLY A 451 -14.19 0.36 -9.22
C GLY A 451 -15.23 0.88 -8.22
N PHE A 452 -15.52 0.11 -7.16
CA PHE A 452 -16.53 0.43 -6.15
C PHE A 452 -15.96 0.52 -4.72
N ALA A 453 -14.66 0.27 -4.53
CA ALA A 453 -14.01 0.18 -3.21
C ALA A 453 -14.22 1.44 -2.36
N ALA A 454 -14.11 2.63 -2.97
CA ALA A 454 -14.32 3.90 -2.29
C ALA A 454 -15.72 4.03 -1.66
N SER A 455 -16.74 3.33 -2.16
CA SER A 455 -18.12 3.40 -1.64
C SER A 455 -18.39 2.54 -0.41
N VAL A 456 -17.52 1.56 -0.12
CA VAL A 456 -17.69 0.59 0.98
C VAL A 456 -16.54 0.65 1.99
N ALA A 457 -15.48 1.43 1.71
CA ALA A 457 -14.30 1.57 2.57
C ALA A 457 -14.66 2.05 3.99
N MET A 458 -14.97 1.08 4.86
CA MET A 458 -14.91 1.08 6.33
C MET A 458 -15.30 2.39 7.04
N SER A 459 -16.33 3.06 6.53
CA SER A 459 -17.02 4.13 7.24
C SER A 459 -18.24 3.54 7.94
N PRO A 460 -18.45 3.81 9.25
CA PRO A 460 -19.70 3.45 9.92
C PRO A 460 -20.86 4.26 9.32
N ALA A 461 -21.69 3.60 8.51
CA ALA A 461 -22.82 4.15 7.74
C ALA A 461 -22.40 5.02 6.53
N GLU A 462 -23.01 4.97 5.35
CA GLU A 462 -24.34 4.54 4.94
C GLU A 462 -24.22 3.62 3.71
N PHE A 463 -25.09 2.61 3.58
CA PHE A 463 -25.27 1.91 2.30
C PHE A 463 -25.46 2.96 1.20
N PRO A 464 -24.74 2.91 0.07
CA PRO A 464 -25.05 3.76 -1.05
C PRO A 464 -26.41 3.29 -1.63
N ASN A 465 -27.50 3.83 -1.10
CA ASN A 465 -28.77 3.89 -1.79
C ASN A 465 -28.62 4.92 -2.91
N GLN A 466 -27.75 4.64 -3.88
CA GLN A 466 -27.76 5.36 -5.14
C GLN A 466 -28.91 4.80 -5.96
N GLN A 467 -30.11 5.36 -5.72
CA GLN A 467 -31.27 5.14 -6.57
C GLN A 467 -30.91 5.56 -8.00
N GLY A 468 -30.75 4.55 -8.87
CA GLY A 468 -30.52 4.71 -10.31
C GLY A 468 -29.95 3.47 -11.02
N GLN A 469 -29.24 2.57 -10.32
CA GLN A 469 -28.50 1.45 -10.93
C GLN A 469 -28.88 0.07 -10.37
N VAL A 470 -30.12 -0.35 -10.57
CA VAL A 470 -30.50 -1.77 -10.32
C VAL A 470 -29.93 -2.71 -11.42
N ASP A 471 -29.21 -2.20 -12.43
CA ASP A 471 -28.82 -2.93 -13.66
C ASP A 471 -27.38 -3.51 -13.64
N ASP A 472 -26.35 -2.74 -13.26
CA ASP A 472 -24.94 -3.15 -13.45
C ASP A 472 -24.30 -3.86 -12.24
N ARG A 473 -24.41 -3.32 -11.02
CA ARG A 473 -23.78 -3.94 -9.83
C ARG A 473 -24.37 -5.32 -9.53
N THR A 474 -25.68 -5.48 -9.71
CA THR A 474 -26.37 -6.77 -9.58
C THR A 474 -25.90 -7.75 -10.66
N LEU A 475 -25.70 -7.29 -11.90
CA LEU A 475 -25.14 -8.12 -12.96
C LEU A 475 -23.70 -8.55 -12.63
N LEU A 476 -22.84 -7.63 -12.25
CA LEU A 476 -21.46 -7.91 -11.84
C LEU A 476 -21.41 -8.89 -10.66
N SER A 477 -22.25 -8.67 -9.64
CA SER A 477 -22.38 -9.58 -8.49
C SER A 477 -22.75 -11.00 -8.91
N ARG A 478 -23.72 -11.17 -9.82
CA ARG A 478 -24.10 -12.49 -10.36
C ARG A 478 -22.98 -13.17 -11.15
N GLN A 479 -22.10 -12.41 -11.78
CA GLN A 479 -20.98 -12.95 -12.55
C GLN A 479 -19.75 -13.26 -11.68
N LEU A 480 -19.56 -12.52 -10.59
CA LEU A 480 -18.47 -12.74 -9.64
C LEU A 480 -18.78 -13.87 -8.64
N ALA A 481 -20.04 -14.05 -8.24
CA ALA A 481 -20.43 -15.07 -7.26
C ALA A 481 -19.98 -16.51 -7.62
N PRO A 482 -20.05 -16.98 -8.87
CA PRO A 482 -19.52 -18.30 -9.24
C PRO A 482 -18.03 -18.47 -8.97
N LEU A 483 -17.23 -17.40 -9.05
CA LEU A 483 -15.78 -17.44 -8.83
C LEU A 483 -15.37 -17.70 -7.37
N LEU A 484 -16.31 -17.61 -6.42
CA LEU A 484 -16.07 -18.05 -5.03
C LEU A 484 -15.77 -19.56 -4.93
N ASN A 485 -16.13 -20.32 -5.97
CA ASN A 485 -15.85 -21.75 -6.12
C ASN A 485 -14.75 -22.05 -7.17
N ASP A 486 -13.99 -21.04 -7.60
CA ASP A 486 -12.88 -21.24 -8.55
C ASP A 486 -11.83 -22.20 -7.97
N ALA A 487 -11.16 -22.97 -8.83
CA ALA A 487 -10.11 -23.89 -8.40
C ALA A 487 -8.86 -23.16 -7.86
N ASN A 488 -8.67 -21.89 -8.21
CA ASN A 488 -7.58 -21.06 -7.76
C ASN A 488 -8.01 -20.13 -6.60
N ASP A 489 -7.29 -20.23 -5.47
CA ASP A 489 -7.60 -19.47 -4.26
C ASP A 489 -7.43 -17.95 -4.42
N ARG A 490 -6.51 -17.45 -5.28
CA ARG A 490 -6.41 -16.00 -5.57
C ARG A 490 -7.65 -15.47 -6.28
N VAL A 491 -8.24 -16.27 -7.18
CA VAL A 491 -9.50 -15.91 -7.86
C VAL A 491 -10.63 -15.79 -6.83
N ARG A 492 -10.76 -16.80 -5.95
CA ARG A 492 -11.75 -16.79 -4.86
C ARG A 492 -11.58 -15.58 -3.95
N PHE A 493 -10.33 -15.26 -3.59
CA PHE A 493 -9.96 -14.11 -2.77
C PHE A 493 -10.43 -12.79 -3.37
N HIS A 494 -10.05 -12.50 -4.62
CA HIS A 494 -10.43 -11.25 -5.27
C HIS A 494 -11.92 -11.18 -5.60
N ALA A 495 -12.57 -12.30 -5.92
CA ALA A 495 -14.02 -12.34 -6.10
C ALA A 495 -14.76 -11.97 -4.81
N ALA A 496 -14.37 -12.53 -3.66
CA ALA A 496 -15.02 -12.22 -2.38
C ALA A 496 -14.88 -10.73 -1.98
N LEU A 497 -13.68 -10.15 -2.15
CA LEU A 497 -13.47 -8.71 -1.95
C LEU A 497 -14.32 -7.86 -2.90
N ALA A 498 -14.37 -8.23 -4.18
CA ALA A 498 -15.14 -7.50 -5.18
C ALA A 498 -16.65 -7.52 -4.88
N LEU A 499 -17.21 -8.65 -4.43
CA LEU A 499 -18.61 -8.73 -4.02
C LEU A 499 -18.92 -7.82 -2.81
N GLY A 500 -18.01 -7.74 -1.84
CA GLY A 500 -18.11 -6.80 -0.73
C GLY A 500 -18.16 -5.35 -1.21
N ASN A 501 -17.25 -4.97 -2.10
CA ASN A 501 -17.19 -3.61 -2.65
C ASN A 501 -18.42 -3.26 -3.50
N LEU A 502 -19.06 -4.24 -4.15
CA LEU A 502 -20.31 -4.02 -4.88
C LEU A 502 -21.50 -3.79 -3.94
N GLY A 503 -21.49 -4.40 -2.75
CA GLY A 503 -22.50 -4.21 -1.71
C GLY A 503 -23.88 -4.81 -2.03
N ILE A 504 -23.94 -5.87 -2.85
CA ILE A 504 -25.21 -6.49 -3.28
C ILE A 504 -25.62 -7.66 -2.37
N PRO A 505 -26.75 -7.59 -1.65
CA PRO A 505 -27.15 -8.62 -0.67
C PRO A 505 -27.27 -10.05 -1.21
N ASP A 506 -27.57 -10.23 -2.51
CA ASP A 506 -27.63 -11.56 -3.13
C ASP A 506 -26.31 -12.35 -3.01
N SER A 507 -25.18 -11.68 -2.73
CA SER A 507 -23.87 -12.29 -2.51
C SER A 507 -23.68 -12.92 -1.12
N THR A 508 -24.56 -12.66 -0.14
CA THR A 508 -24.39 -13.18 1.23
C THR A 508 -24.34 -14.71 1.28
N LYS A 509 -25.30 -15.39 0.64
CA LYS A 509 -25.37 -16.86 0.67
C LYS A 509 -24.17 -17.52 -0.03
N PRO A 510 -23.75 -17.08 -1.24
CA PRO A 510 -22.51 -17.56 -1.84
C PRO A 510 -21.26 -17.39 -0.95
N LEU A 511 -21.13 -16.25 -0.25
CA LEU A 511 -20.01 -16.00 0.65
C LEU A 511 -20.03 -16.91 1.90
N ILE A 512 -21.21 -17.17 2.47
CA ILE A 512 -21.37 -18.16 3.56
C ILE A 512 -20.95 -19.55 3.07
N ALA A 513 -21.42 -19.98 1.90
CA ALA A 513 -21.05 -21.28 1.32
C ALA A 513 -19.54 -21.39 1.07
N MET A 514 -18.89 -20.28 0.63
CA MET A 514 -17.44 -20.24 0.52
C MET A 514 -16.78 -20.46 1.90
N LEU A 515 -17.23 -19.75 2.95
CA LEU A 515 -16.68 -19.86 4.31
C LEU A 515 -16.77 -21.29 4.87
N GLU A 516 -17.83 -22.03 4.54
CA GLU A 516 -17.97 -23.45 4.95
C GLU A 516 -16.87 -24.36 4.38
N THR A 517 -16.22 -23.95 3.29
CA THR A 517 -15.11 -24.68 2.67
C THR A 517 -13.73 -24.17 3.08
N VAL A 518 -13.64 -22.98 3.70
CA VAL A 518 -12.38 -22.35 4.09
C VAL A 518 -11.82 -23.02 5.33
N LYS A 519 -10.57 -23.48 5.25
CA LYS A 519 -9.86 -24.12 6.37
C LYS A 519 -9.30 -23.05 7.33
N PRO A 520 -9.10 -23.36 8.63
CA PRO A 520 -8.57 -22.43 9.61
C PRO A 520 -7.29 -21.67 9.20
N GLY A 521 -6.34 -22.35 8.55
CA GLY A 521 -5.09 -21.75 8.06
C GLY A 521 -5.20 -20.91 6.78
N GLN A 522 -6.35 -20.90 6.10
CA GLN A 522 -6.58 -20.09 4.90
C GLN A 522 -7.06 -18.68 5.29
N THR A 523 -6.22 -17.96 6.04
CA THR A 523 -6.56 -16.68 6.68
C THR A 523 -6.92 -15.57 5.69
N TYR A 524 -6.32 -15.55 4.52
CA TYR A 524 -6.63 -14.55 3.48
C TYR A 524 -7.99 -14.80 2.82
N LEU A 525 -8.37 -16.06 2.57
CA LEU A 525 -9.73 -16.37 2.11
C LEU A 525 -10.79 -16.05 3.17
N ARG A 526 -10.48 -16.33 4.45
CA ARG A 526 -11.33 -15.93 5.58
C ARG A 526 -11.51 -14.42 5.60
N HIS A 527 -10.41 -13.67 5.53
CA HIS A 527 -10.43 -12.21 5.50
C HIS A 527 -11.28 -11.67 4.33
N ALA A 528 -11.08 -12.19 3.12
CA ALA A 528 -11.84 -11.76 1.95
C ALA A 528 -13.34 -12.05 2.07
N ALA A 529 -13.73 -13.21 2.63
CA ALA A 529 -15.13 -13.53 2.85
C ALA A 529 -15.75 -12.66 3.96
N ILE A 530 -15.02 -12.36 5.04
CA ILE A 530 -15.45 -11.42 6.08
C ILE A 530 -15.66 -10.02 5.49
N ALA A 531 -14.71 -9.52 4.69
CA ALA A 531 -14.84 -8.24 3.99
C ALA A 531 -16.04 -8.24 3.03
N GLY A 532 -16.24 -9.35 2.29
CA GLY A 532 -17.42 -9.59 1.47
C GLY A 532 -18.73 -9.42 2.25
N LEU A 533 -18.87 -10.17 3.35
CA LEU A 533 -20.05 -10.11 4.23
C LEU A 533 -20.23 -8.71 4.85
N THR A 534 -19.13 -8.05 5.23
CA THR A 534 -19.13 -6.69 5.77
C THR A 534 -19.70 -5.68 4.77
N GLY A 535 -19.47 -5.88 3.47
CA GLY A 535 -20.00 -5.00 2.43
C GLY A 535 -21.43 -5.32 2.00
N CYS A 536 -21.80 -6.60 1.90
CA CYS A 536 -23.04 -6.99 1.23
C CYS A 536 -24.16 -7.51 2.14
N ALA A 537 -23.86 -8.11 3.30
CA ALA A 537 -24.87 -8.81 4.08
C ALA A 537 -25.81 -7.86 4.85
N GLU A 538 -27.09 -8.18 4.95
CA GLU A 538 -27.97 -7.43 5.86
C GLU A 538 -27.66 -7.78 7.32
N THR A 539 -27.83 -6.82 8.24
CA THR A 539 -27.60 -7.06 9.68
C THR A 539 -28.44 -8.23 10.20
N ALA A 540 -29.70 -8.36 9.74
CA ALA A 540 -30.57 -9.47 10.15
C ALA A 540 -30.05 -10.84 9.69
N GLU A 541 -29.46 -10.92 8.49
CA GLU A 541 -28.83 -12.15 7.99
C GLU A 541 -27.59 -12.50 8.84
N LEU A 542 -26.72 -11.52 9.12
CA LEU A 542 -25.54 -11.74 9.98
C LEU A 542 -25.93 -12.23 11.38
N VAL A 543 -26.94 -11.62 12.00
CA VAL A 543 -27.45 -12.05 13.32
C VAL A 543 -28.01 -13.47 13.27
N SER A 544 -28.68 -13.86 12.18
CA SER A 544 -29.22 -15.22 12.05
C SER A 544 -28.14 -16.30 12.08
N LEU A 545 -26.91 -15.96 11.68
CA LEU A 545 -25.76 -16.87 11.70
C LEU A 545 -25.29 -17.21 13.11
N ALA A 546 -25.74 -16.52 14.16
CA ALA A 546 -25.47 -16.93 15.55
C ALA A 546 -25.98 -18.34 15.89
N LYS A 547 -26.85 -18.93 15.04
CA LYS A 547 -27.36 -20.30 15.17
C LYS A 547 -26.76 -21.27 14.13
N HIS A 548 -25.76 -20.84 13.39
CA HIS A 548 -25.13 -21.66 12.34
C HIS A 548 -24.29 -22.78 12.95
N ASP A 549 -24.32 -23.98 12.37
CA ASP A 549 -23.61 -25.15 12.91
C ASP A 549 -22.09 -24.98 12.88
N SER A 550 -21.56 -24.27 11.88
CA SER A 550 -20.13 -23.94 11.77
C SER A 550 -19.75 -22.75 12.64
N GLU A 551 -18.92 -22.98 13.67
CA GLU A 551 -18.28 -21.94 14.50
C GLU A 551 -17.55 -20.89 13.65
N TRP A 552 -16.95 -21.32 12.54
CA TRP A 552 -16.24 -20.43 11.61
C TRP A 552 -17.14 -19.44 10.90
N VAL A 553 -18.34 -19.87 10.50
CA VAL A 553 -19.35 -18.97 9.93
C VAL A 553 -19.85 -18.00 11.00
N ARG A 554 -20.05 -18.46 12.24
CA ARG A 554 -20.45 -17.59 13.37
C ARG A 554 -19.40 -16.53 13.66
N ALA A 555 -18.12 -16.92 13.75
CA ALA A 555 -17.00 -16.02 13.98
C ALA A 555 -16.88 -14.96 12.86
N ALA A 556 -17.02 -15.37 11.59
CA ALA A 556 -17.01 -14.43 10.47
C ALA A 556 -18.14 -13.39 10.56
N ALA A 557 -19.35 -13.81 10.95
CA ALA A 557 -20.49 -12.92 11.13
C ALA A 557 -20.26 -11.90 12.27
N VAL A 558 -19.71 -12.34 13.41
CA VAL A 558 -19.31 -11.46 14.52
C VAL A 558 -18.31 -10.41 14.07
N VAL A 559 -17.27 -10.84 13.33
CA VAL A 559 -16.25 -9.91 12.84
C VAL A 559 -16.83 -8.91 11.83
N ALA A 560 -17.73 -9.34 10.95
CA ALA A 560 -18.41 -8.44 10.01
C ALA A 560 -19.27 -7.39 10.73
N LEU A 561 -20.02 -7.78 11.77
CA LEU A 561 -20.78 -6.83 12.62
C LEU A 561 -19.84 -5.89 13.38
N ARG A 562 -18.74 -6.40 13.95
CA ARG A 562 -17.71 -5.59 14.63
C ARG A 562 -17.11 -4.54 13.69
N ARG A 563 -16.79 -4.91 12.45
CA ARG A 563 -16.24 -4.01 11.43
C ARG A 563 -17.20 -2.88 11.05
N ARG A 564 -18.51 -3.11 11.19
CA ARG A 564 -19.57 -2.10 10.96
C ARG A 564 -19.86 -1.24 12.19
N GLU A 565 -19.23 -1.54 13.33
CA GLU A 565 -19.62 -1.00 14.65
C GLU A 565 -21.11 -1.25 14.96
N ASP A 566 -21.67 -2.35 14.43
CA ASP A 566 -23.09 -2.65 14.54
C ASP A 566 -23.41 -3.17 15.96
N PRO A 567 -24.33 -2.55 16.72
CA PRO A 567 -24.69 -2.99 18.07
C PRO A 567 -25.26 -4.41 18.13
N ALA A 568 -25.73 -4.96 17.01
CA ALA A 568 -26.22 -6.33 16.92
C ALA A 568 -25.13 -7.39 17.18
N VAL A 569 -23.84 -7.00 17.22
CA VAL A 569 -22.75 -7.87 17.70
C VAL A 569 -23.05 -8.46 19.09
N ALA A 570 -23.83 -7.78 19.92
CA ALA A 570 -24.23 -8.24 21.25
C ALA A 570 -25.08 -9.53 21.23
N GLU A 571 -25.74 -9.87 20.12
CA GLU A 571 -26.51 -11.11 20.01
C GLU A 571 -25.63 -12.37 20.08
N PHE A 572 -24.35 -12.24 19.72
CA PHE A 572 -23.38 -13.33 19.78
C PHE A 572 -22.77 -13.52 21.18
N LEU A 573 -23.07 -12.66 22.16
CA LEU A 573 -22.69 -12.91 23.56
C LEU A 573 -23.40 -14.12 24.17
N LYS A 574 -24.45 -14.61 23.51
CA LYS A 574 -25.22 -15.82 23.89
C LYS A 574 -24.86 -17.03 23.01
N ASP A 575 -23.87 -16.89 22.11
CA ASP A 575 -23.37 -17.99 21.30
C ASP A 575 -22.83 -19.10 22.22
N ARG A 576 -23.06 -20.36 21.82
CA ARG A 576 -22.82 -21.54 22.65
C ARG A 576 -21.60 -22.33 22.20
#